data_AF-A0A381UL18-F1
#
_entry.id   AF-A0A381UL18-F1
#
_cell.length_a   1.000
_cell.length_b   1.000
_cell.length_c   1.000
_cell.angle_alpha   90.00
_cell.angle_beta   90.00
_cell.angle_gamma   90.00
#
_symmetry.space_group_name_H-M   'P 1'
#
loop_
_entity.id
_entity.type
_entity.pdbx_description
1 polymer ?
#
loop_
_entity_poly.entity_id
_entity_poly.type
_entity_poly.pdbx_seq_one_letter_code
_entity_poly.pdbx_strand_id
1 'polypeptide(L)'
;MKVFLLILVLLTFGVGLACDRDEENKSEELPPIYLQKWDPTSTPRPEPTRTPMPTPTPTFTPTPTFTPTPSPTPTPTLIPTFTPTPIVMPPKFELEVADVLEGTIASMGNVTSYRYLLEGAAHLDAGGIKISVPLEAAGIVENNNSTALFATSLMGLSFSFETFQNDNRILIKDPVSDYWLENSNFAVGLISPLFWRGEGAQILSLPYEVQEVSSGGDLKLSVSQKVADLTTIGLLGGGEDAHFYEVANVNISIIVDENDLRIAHIDAQFTIIEGGLFASETLGLPGLSGLGEAEVAVTVSFSDYDLIFDLTVPEIS
;
A
#
# COMPACT_ATOMS: atom_id res chain seq x y z
N MET A 1 77.64 34.93 13.54
CA MET A 1 77.78 36.34 13.12
C MET A 1 76.37 36.93 13.06
N LYS A 2 76.09 37.86 14.00
CA LYS A 2 75.04 38.91 14.07
C LYS A 2 73.91 38.90 13.01
N VAL A 3 72.62 38.78 13.37
CA VAL A 3 71.72 39.81 13.99
C VAL A 3 71.10 40.74 12.94
N PHE A 4 69.75 40.74 12.89
CA PHE A 4 68.78 41.82 12.57
C PHE A 4 68.90 42.64 11.27
N LEU A 5 67.77 42.92 10.61
CA LEU A 5 67.01 44.18 10.78
C LEU A 5 66.10 44.44 9.56
N LEU A 6 64.79 44.45 9.86
CA LEU A 6 63.71 45.28 9.31
C LEU A 6 64.16 46.59 8.60
N ILE A 7 63.49 47.01 7.52
CA ILE A 7 63.09 48.42 7.29
C ILE A 7 62.03 48.51 6.17
N LEU A 8 60.99 49.25 6.51
CA LEU A 8 59.78 49.64 5.80
C LEU A 8 60.00 50.94 5.03
N VAL A 9 59.61 51.05 3.75
CA VAL A 9 59.37 52.34 3.07
C VAL A 9 58.28 52.20 1.99
N LEU A 10 57.16 52.91 2.19
CA LEU A 10 56.16 53.30 1.19
C LEU A 10 56.78 54.17 0.08
N LEU A 11 56.36 54.03 -1.20
CA LEU A 11 55.98 55.19 -2.02
C LEU A 11 55.33 54.82 -3.39
N THR A 12 54.17 55.46 -3.64
CA THR A 12 53.61 56.01 -4.90
C THR A 12 53.15 55.15 -6.08
N PHE A 13 51.82 55.19 -6.28
CA PHE A 13 51.09 55.76 -7.44
C PHE A 13 51.53 55.41 -8.87
N GLY A 14 50.63 54.76 -9.62
CA GLY A 14 50.66 54.67 -11.07
C GLY A 14 49.49 53.85 -11.64
N VAL A 15 48.42 54.54 -12.02
CA VAL A 15 47.19 53.99 -12.63
C VAL A 15 47.50 53.46 -14.04
N GLY A 16 46.89 52.34 -14.45
CA GLY A 16 46.94 51.93 -15.85
C GLY A 16 46.41 50.54 -16.20
N LEU A 17 45.08 50.45 -16.36
CA LEU A 17 44.33 49.64 -17.34
C LEU A 17 44.48 48.09 -17.34
N ALA A 18 43.42 47.47 -16.80
CA ALA A 18 42.54 46.50 -17.47
C ALA A 18 43.15 45.41 -18.38
N CYS A 19 43.05 44.16 -17.91
CA CYS A 19 42.68 42.93 -18.64
C CYS A 19 42.42 41.87 -17.53
N ASP A 20 41.17 41.60 -17.18
CA ASP A 20 40.32 40.55 -17.78
C ASP A 20 40.72 39.13 -17.31
N ARG A 21 40.03 38.65 -16.27
CA ARG A 21 39.75 37.24 -15.96
C ARG A 21 38.97 37.13 -14.65
N ASP A 22 37.65 37.20 -14.76
CA ASP A 22 36.76 36.65 -13.74
C ASP A 22 36.65 35.14 -14.02
N GLU A 23 37.26 34.33 -13.15
CA GLU A 23 36.96 32.90 -13.04
C GLU A 23 35.59 32.77 -12.36
N GLU A 24 34.55 32.66 -13.17
CA GLU A 24 33.19 32.35 -12.71
C GLU A 24 33.11 30.87 -12.35
N ASN A 25 32.91 30.62 -11.06
CA ASN A 25 32.64 29.35 -10.42
C ASN A 25 31.40 28.67 -11.05
N LYS A 26 31.64 27.70 -11.93
CA LYS A 26 30.60 26.93 -12.61
C LYS A 26 30.02 25.90 -11.63
N SER A 27 28.93 26.28 -10.97
CA SER A 27 28.03 25.33 -10.33
C SER A 27 27.24 24.64 -11.45
N GLU A 28 27.34 23.32 -11.55
CA GLU A 28 26.53 22.52 -12.48
C GLU A 28 25.08 22.51 -11.97
N GLU A 29 24.30 23.51 -12.35
CA GLU A 29 22.85 23.45 -12.30
C GLU A 29 22.37 22.47 -13.39
N LEU A 30 21.82 21.33 -12.95
CA LEU A 30 21.08 20.43 -13.82
C LEU A 30 19.87 21.18 -14.44
N PRO A 31 19.53 20.95 -15.72
CA PRO A 31 18.42 21.65 -16.35
C PRO A 31 17.08 21.25 -15.70
N PRO A 32 16.12 22.18 -15.57
CA PRO A 32 14.80 21.87 -15.04
C PRO A 32 14.05 20.88 -15.97
N ILE A 33 13.41 19.87 -15.36
CA ILE A 33 12.49 18.96 -16.05
C ILE A 33 11.31 19.77 -16.59
N TYR A 34 11.27 19.95 -17.91
CA TYR A 34 10.09 20.50 -18.59
C TYR A 34 9.00 19.43 -18.64
N LEU A 35 7.98 19.54 -17.79
CA LEU A 35 6.67 18.97 -18.08
C LEU A 35 6.17 19.60 -19.39
N GLN A 36 6.11 18.81 -20.46
CA GLN A 36 5.56 19.27 -21.74
C GLN A 36 4.12 19.74 -21.54
N LYS A 37 3.93 21.03 -21.75
CA LYS A 37 2.67 21.72 -21.96
C LYS A 37 1.82 20.94 -22.97
N TRP A 38 0.64 20.48 -22.54
CA TRP A 38 -0.33 19.80 -23.39
C TRP A 38 -0.75 20.70 -24.56
N ASP A 39 -0.55 20.23 -25.79
CA ASP A 39 -1.11 20.82 -27.01
C ASP A 39 -2.51 20.22 -27.25
N PRO A 40 -3.60 21.01 -27.17
CA PRO A 40 -4.96 20.50 -27.32
C PRO A 40 -5.35 20.17 -28.77
N THR A 41 -4.41 20.07 -29.71
CA THR A 41 -4.70 19.86 -31.14
C THR A 41 -4.51 18.40 -31.57
N SER A 42 -5.21 17.45 -30.94
CA SER A 42 -5.45 16.15 -31.55
C SER A 42 -6.85 16.11 -32.13
N THR A 43 -6.93 16.09 -33.47
CA THR A 43 -8.18 15.95 -34.21
C THR A 43 -8.65 14.49 -34.07
N PRO A 44 -9.88 14.21 -33.61
CA PRO A 44 -10.33 12.84 -33.43
C PRO A 44 -10.48 12.14 -34.79
N ARG A 45 -9.84 10.97 -34.91
CA ARG A 45 -9.97 10.05 -36.05
C ARG A 45 -11.34 9.35 -35.97
N PRO A 46 -12.11 9.22 -37.07
CA PRO A 46 -13.42 8.59 -37.02
C PRO A 46 -13.32 7.11 -36.64
N GLU A 47 -14.11 6.71 -35.64
CA GLU A 47 -14.17 5.37 -35.07
C GLU A 47 -15.04 4.43 -35.93
N PRO A 48 -14.67 3.15 -36.12
CA PRO A 48 -15.45 2.23 -36.93
C PRO A 48 -16.81 1.92 -36.30
N THR A 49 -17.85 2.05 -37.13
CA THR A 49 -19.25 1.80 -36.77
C THR A 49 -19.47 0.31 -36.51
N ARG A 50 -19.80 -0.06 -35.26
CA ARG A 50 -20.17 -1.45 -34.94
C ARG A 50 -21.59 -1.75 -35.40
N THR A 51 -21.73 -2.75 -36.27
CA THR A 51 -23.00 -3.34 -36.70
C THR A 51 -23.75 -3.97 -35.50
N PRO A 52 -25.07 -3.76 -35.37
CA PRO A 52 -25.82 -4.33 -34.25
C PRO A 52 -25.92 -5.86 -34.35
N MET A 53 -25.64 -6.51 -33.22
CA MET A 53 -25.75 -7.97 -33.03
C MET A 53 -27.22 -8.37 -32.78
N PRO A 54 -27.71 -9.49 -33.33
CA PRO A 54 -29.09 -9.91 -33.15
C PRO A 54 -29.42 -10.24 -31.69
N THR A 55 -30.59 -9.77 -31.26
CA THR A 55 -31.15 -9.91 -29.91
C THR A 55 -31.61 -11.35 -29.67
N PRO A 56 -31.26 -11.99 -28.54
CA PRO A 56 -31.76 -13.33 -28.24
C PRO A 56 -33.26 -13.30 -27.95
N THR A 57 -33.97 -14.29 -28.50
CA THR A 57 -35.41 -14.51 -28.36
C THR A 57 -35.74 -15.09 -26.98
N PRO A 58 -36.80 -14.65 -26.29
CA PRO A 58 -37.14 -15.19 -24.97
C PRO A 58 -37.62 -16.64 -25.06
N THR A 59 -36.95 -17.53 -24.34
CA THR A 59 -37.36 -18.92 -24.12
C THR A 59 -38.39 -19.02 -23.00
N PHE A 60 -39.44 -19.81 -23.22
CA PHE A 60 -40.53 -20.06 -22.28
C PHE A 60 -40.04 -20.72 -20.99
N THR A 61 -40.39 -20.11 -19.85
CA THR A 61 -40.24 -20.68 -18.51
C THR A 61 -41.34 -21.72 -18.26
N PRO A 62 -41.02 -22.96 -17.88
CA PRO A 62 -42.04 -23.94 -17.51
C PRO A 62 -42.69 -23.57 -16.17
N THR A 63 -44.01 -23.67 -16.13
CA THR A 63 -44.88 -23.49 -14.96
C THR A 63 -44.55 -24.49 -13.85
N PRO A 64 -44.53 -24.08 -12.56
CA PRO A 64 -44.28 -24.99 -11.45
C PRO A 64 -45.43 -25.98 -11.27
N THR A 65 -45.11 -27.26 -11.28
CA THR A 65 -46.01 -28.35 -10.89
C THR A 65 -46.13 -28.43 -9.37
N PHE A 66 -47.37 -28.49 -8.88
CA PHE A 66 -47.70 -28.68 -7.46
C PHE A 66 -47.13 -30.00 -6.93
N THR A 67 -46.21 -29.91 -5.98
CA THR A 67 -45.76 -31.02 -5.14
C THR A 67 -46.80 -31.29 -4.04
N PRO A 68 -47.16 -32.56 -3.79
CA PRO A 68 -48.12 -32.91 -2.75
C PRO A 68 -47.53 -32.65 -1.36
N THR A 69 -48.36 -32.04 -0.51
CA THR A 69 -48.08 -31.78 0.91
C THR A 69 -47.88 -33.10 1.67
N PRO A 70 -46.77 -33.30 2.40
CA PRO A 70 -46.60 -34.47 3.24
C PRO A 70 -47.57 -34.43 4.43
N SER A 71 -48.15 -35.60 4.73
CA SER A 71 -48.99 -35.85 5.90
C SER A 71 -48.20 -35.65 7.20
N PRO A 72 -48.83 -35.18 8.30
CA PRO A 72 -48.14 -35.01 9.58
C PRO A 72 -47.62 -36.34 10.12
N THR A 73 -46.30 -36.42 10.27
CA THR A 73 -45.59 -37.50 10.97
C THR A 73 -45.83 -37.36 12.47
N PRO A 74 -46.10 -38.45 13.22
CA PRO A 74 -46.33 -38.37 14.66
C PRO A 74 -45.11 -37.80 15.39
N THR A 75 -45.38 -36.85 16.28
CA THR A 75 -44.38 -36.17 17.13
C THR A 75 -43.72 -37.19 18.06
N PRO A 76 -42.38 -37.35 18.04
CA PRO A 76 -41.71 -38.22 18.99
C PRO A 76 -41.80 -37.61 20.40
N THR A 77 -42.23 -38.43 21.35
CA THR A 77 -42.21 -38.13 22.78
C THR A 77 -40.76 -37.93 23.22
N LEU A 78 -40.41 -36.72 23.65
CA LEU A 78 -39.09 -36.40 24.17
C LEU A 78 -38.84 -37.16 25.48
N ILE A 79 -37.92 -38.12 25.42
CA ILE A 79 -37.25 -38.65 26.62
C ILE A 79 -36.39 -37.50 27.15
N PRO A 80 -36.37 -37.21 28.46
CA PRO A 80 -35.47 -36.21 29.02
C PRO A 80 -34.03 -36.65 28.75
N THR A 81 -33.44 -36.08 27.71
CA THR A 81 -31.99 -36.10 27.48
C THR A 81 -31.36 -35.35 28.63
N PHE A 82 -30.51 -36.03 29.38
CA PHE A 82 -29.53 -35.38 30.25
C PHE A 82 -28.79 -34.37 29.38
N THR A 83 -29.04 -33.08 29.59
CA THR A 83 -28.17 -32.04 29.07
C THR A 83 -26.80 -32.34 29.68
N PRO A 84 -25.79 -32.76 28.90
CA PRO A 84 -24.46 -32.78 29.44
C PRO A 84 -24.20 -31.35 29.91
N THR A 85 -23.86 -31.19 31.19
CA THR A 85 -23.27 -29.94 31.66
C THR A 85 -22.20 -29.60 30.64
N PRO A 86 -22.21 -28.42 30.00
CA PRO A 86 -21.15 -28.05 29.09
C PRO A 86 -19.87 -28.21 29.90
N ILE A 87 -19.07 -29.22 29.53
CA ILE A 87 -17.69 -29.24 29.93
C ILE A 87 -17.17 -28.00 29.25
N VAL A 88 -16.94 -26.95 30.05
CA VAL A 88 -16.08 -25.85 29.65
C VAL A 88 -14.74 -26.53 29.44
N MET A 89 -14.54 -27.02 28.22
CA MET A 89 -13.24 -27.49 27.80
C MET A 89 -12.38 -26.24 27.90
N PRO A 90 -11.31 -26.25 28.73
CA PRO A 90 -10.39 -25.12 28.72
C PRO A 90 -10.01 -24.87 27.25
N PRO A 91 -9.97 -23.60 26.81
CA PRO A 91 -9.59 -23.28 25.44
C PRO A 91 -8.33 -24.06 25.11
N LYS A 92 -8.31 -24.70 23.94
CA LYS A 92 -7.18 -25.55 23.50
C LYS A 92 -5.88 -24.75 23.35
N PHE A 93 -5.95 -23.43 23.52
CA PHE A 93 -4.83 -22.53 23.65
C PHE A 93 -5.00 -21.67 24.90
N GLU A 94 -4.12 -21.91 25.87
CA GLU A 94 -3.76 -20.98 26.93
C GLU A 94 -2.54 -20.16 26.46
N LEU A 95 -2.54 -19.69 25.21
CA LEU A 95 -1.54 -18.72 24.77
C LEU A 95 -2.09 -17.34 25.11
N GLU A 96 -1.35 -16.59 25.92
CA GLU A 96 -1.71 -15.20 26.19
C GLU A 96 -1.61 -14.42 24.87
N VAL A 97 -2.46 -13.41 24.67
CA VAL A 97 -2.42 -12.55 23.47
C VAL A 97 -0.99 -12.03 23.23
N ALA A 98 -0.30 -11.71 24.32
CA ALA A 98 1.08 -11.28 24.33
C ALA A 98 2.03 -12.34 23.74
N ASP A 99 1.85 -13.62 24.04
CA ASP A 99 2.69 -14.71 23.51
C ASP A 99 2.50 -14.89 22.00
N VAL A 100 1.25 -14.81 21.53
CA VAL A 100 0.93 -14.88 20.10
C VAL A 100 1.56 -13.70 19.36
N LEU A 101 1.41 -12.48 19.88
CA LEU A 101 2.00 -11.29 19.28
C LEU A 101 3.54 -11.34 19.29
N GLU A 102 4.16 -11.73 20.41
CA GLU A 102 5.62 -11.84 20.50
C GLU A 102 6.15 -12.89 19.52
N GLY A 103 5.50 -14.07 19.47
CA GLY A 103 5.84 -15.12 18.51
C GLY A 103 5.63 -14.70 17.06
N THR A 104 4.56 -13.96 16.76
CA THR A 104 4.28 -13.42 15.42
C THR A 104 5.32 -12.38 15.02
N ILE A 105 5.66 -11.43 15.90
CA ILE A 105 6.72 -10.43 15.66
C ILE A 105 8.05 -11.12 15.36
N ALA A 106 8.41 -12.13 16.15
CA ALA A 106 9.64 -12.90 15.93
C ALA A 106 9.61 -13.71 14.62
N SER A 107 8.49 -14.37 14.31
CA SER A 107 8.31 -15.16 13.09
C SER A 107 8.42 -14.26 11.85
N MET A 108 7.62 -13.19 11.81
CA MET A 108 7.55 -12.24 10.71
C MET A 108 8.84 -11.45 10.52
N GLY A 109 9.53 -11.07 11.61
CA GLY A 109 10.82 -10.36 11.53
C GLY A 109 11.96 -11.18 10.90
N ASN A 110 11.81 -12.51 10.83
CA ASN A 110 12.75 -13.43 10.19
C ASN A 110 12.40 -13.75 8.72
N VAL A 111 11.21 -13.39 8.26
CA VAL A 111 10.80 -13.59 6.87
C VAL A 111 11.66 -12.73 5.95
N THR A 112 12.26 -13.35 4.95
CA THR A 112 13.05 -12.66 3.91
C THR A 112 12.41 -12.69 2.55
N SER A 113 11.42 -13.55 2.30
CA SER A 113 10.70 -13.58 1.03
C SER A 113 9.23 -13.97 1.17
N TYR A 114 8.37 -13.34 0.36
CA TYR A 114 6.93 -13.58 0.30
C TYR A 114 6.30 -12.86 -0.90
N ARG A 115 5.07 -13.27 -1.23
CA ARG A 115 4.14 -12.51 -2.08
C ARG A 115 3.12 -11.77 -1.24
N TYR A 116 2.62 -10.67 -1.77
CA TYR A 116 1.47 -10.00 -1.22
C TYR A 116 0.49 -9.54 -2.29
N LEU A 117 -0.78 -9.46 -1.91
CA LEU A 117 -1.87 -8.91 -2.68
C LEU A 117 -2.63 -7.91 -1.80
N LEU A 118 -2.71 -6.67 -2.23
CA LEU A 118 -3.52 -5.61 -1.66
C LEU A 118 -4.77 -5.42 -2.50
N GLU A 119 -5.93 -5.44 -1.85
CA GLU A 119 -7.22 -5.15 -2.47
C GLU A 119 -8.03 -4.23 -1.57
N GLY A 120 -8.71 -3.25 -2.14
CA GLY A 120 -9.56 -2.36 -1.36
C GLY A 120 -10.01 -1.14 -2.11
N ALA A 121 -10.41 -0.12 -1.37
CA ALA A 121 -10.81 1.17 -1.94
C ALA A 121 -10.61 2.32 -0.95
N ALA A 122 -10.40 3.51 -1.51
CA ALA A 122 -10.56 4.79 -0.83
C ALA A 122 -11.89 5.43 -1.25
N HIS A 123 -12.70 5.82 -0.28
CA HIS A 123 -13.96 6.52 -0.48
C HIS A 123 -13.81 7.98 -0.04
N LEU A 124 -13.89 8.91 -1.01
CA LEU A 124 -13.81 10.35 -0.77
C LEU A 124 -15.22 10.97 -0.79
N ASP A 125 -15.46 11.95 0.08
CA ASP A 125 -16.70 12.73 0.06
C ASP A 125 -16.56 13.99 -0.81
N ALA A 126 -17.41 14.11 -1.82
CA ALA A 126 -17.53 15.26 -2.71
C ALA A 126 -18.87 16.00 -2.50
N GLY A 127 -19.13 16.45 -1.27
CA GLY A 127 -20.35 17.18 -0.94
C GLY A 127 -21.59 16.28 -0.88
N GLY A 128 -21.45 15.10 -0.27
CA GLY A 128 -22.50 14.09 -0.12
C GLY A 128 -22.51 13.03 -1.23
N ILE A 129 -21.63 13.14 -2.22
CA ILE A 129 -21.39 12.09 -3.22
C ILE A 129 -20.12 11.34 -2.84
N LYS A 130 -20.24 10.04 -2.55
CA LYS A 130 -19.07 9.19 -2.30
C LYS A 130 -18.40 8.81 -3.63
N ILE A 131 -17.17 9.27 -3.83
CA ILE A 131 -16.30 8.86 -4.93
C ILE A 131 -15.47 7.68 -4.44
N SER A 132 -15.56 6.55 -5.13
CA SER A 132 -14.81 5.34 -4.78
C SER A 132 -13.64 5.17 -5.74
N VAL A 133 -12.44 5.03 -5.17
CA VAL A 133 -11.19 4.81 -5.89
C VAL A 133 -10.69 3.42 -5.48
N PRO A 134 -10.80 2.40 -6.34
CA PRO A 134 -10.28 1.06 -6.03
C PRO A 134 -8.75 1.11 -5.91
N LEU A 135 -8.21 0.32 -4.98
CA LEU A 135 -6.79 0.19 -4.72
C LEU A 135 -6.43 -1.28 -4.88
N GLU A 136 -5.56 -1.59 -5.83
CA GLU A 136 -5.09 -2.94 -6.08
C GLU A 136 -3.56 -2.92 -6.19
N ALA A 137 -2.88 -3.81 -5.48
CA ALA A 137 -1.43 -3.98 -5.64
C ALA A 137 -1.07 -5.45 -5.55
N ALA A 138 -0.15 -5.91 -6.38
CA ALA A 138 0.45 -7.23 -6.23
C ALA A 138 1.96 -7.10 -6.25
N GLY A 139 2.64 -7.80 -5.34
CA GLY A 139 4.09 -7.68 -5.26
C GLY A 139 4.79 -8.87 -4.64
N ILE A 140 6.12 -8.78 -4.71
CA ILE A 140 7.05 -9.78 -4.20
C ILE A 140 8.09 -9.05 -3.37
N VAL A 141 8.45 -9.63 -2.24
CA VAL A 141 9.63 -9.24 -1.46
C VAL A 141 10.59 -10.42 -1.46
N GLU A 142 11.88 -10.15 -1.67
CA GLU A 142 12.96 -11.13 -1.58
C GLU A 142 14.27 -10.45 -1.13
N ASN A 143 14.76 -10.82 0.05
CA ASN A 143 15.96 -10.28 0.68
C ASN A 143 15.90 -8.76 0.82
N ASN A 144 16.67 -8.04 -0.01
CA ASN A 144 16.74 -6.58 -0.03
C ASN A 144 16.00 -5.97 -1.22
N ASN A 145 15.27 -6.81 -1.97
CA ASN A 145 14.55 -6.41 -3.17
C ASN A 145 13.05 -6.54 -2.95
N SER A 146 12.29 -5.62 -3.52
CA SER A 146 10.85 -5.81 -3.68
C SER A 146 10.37 -5.24 -5.01
N THR A 147 9.26 -5.76 -5.49
CA THR A 147 8.57 -5.22 -6.67
C THR A 147 7.08 -5.18 -6.41
N ALA A 148 6.40 -4.21 -7.02
CA ALA A 148 4.96 -4.09 -6.98
C ALA A 148 4.42 -3.64 -8.32
N LEU A 149 3.24 -4.16 -8.67
CA LEU A 149 2.35 -3.57 -9.66
C LEU A 149 1.15 -3.00 -8.91
N PHE A 150 1.04 -1.69 -8.86
CA PHE A 150 -0.14 -1.00 -8.34
C PHE A 150 -1.08 -0.65 -9.48
N ALA A 151 -2.39 -0.75 -9.24
CA ALA A 151 -3.44 -0.36 -10.16
C ALA A 151 -4.60 0.35 -9.43
N THR A 152 -5.18 1.34 -10.10
CA THR A 152 -6.38 2.04 -9.67
C THR A 152 -7.20 2.51 -10.87
N SER A 153 -8.42 3.00 -10.63
CA SER A 153 -9.24 3.60 -11.67
C SER A 153 -10.13 4.71 -11.16
N LEU A 154 -10.49 5.63 -12.05
CA LEU A 154 -11.44 6.70 -11.78
C LEU A 154 -12.24 7.00 -13.04
N MET A 155 -13.57 6.87 -12.96
CA MET A 155 -14.51 7.22 -14.03
C MET A 155 -14.16 6.60 -15.41
N GLY A 156 -13.73 5.34 -15.42
CA GLY A 156 -13.38 4.60 -16.64
C GLY A 156 -11.95 4.82 -17.15
N LEU A 157 -11.15 5.63 -16.45
CA LEU A 157 -9.70 5.72 -16.67
C LEU A 157 -8.99 4.79 -15.70
N SER A 158 -8.02 4.01 -16.18
CA SER A 158 -7.19 3.12 -15.38
C SER A 158 -5.76 3.63 -15.33
N PHE A 159 -5.14 3.51 -14.16
CA PHE A 159 -3.77 3.89 -13.90
C PHE A 159 -3.05 2.70 -13.28
N SER A 160 -1.81 2.45 -13.71
CA SER A 160 -0.99 1.41 -13.14
C SER A 160 0.48 1.81 -13.14
N PHE A 161 1.20 1.41 -12.10
CA PHE A 161 2.62 1.71 -11.93
C PHE A 161 3.36 0.43 -11.53
N GLU A 162 4.43 0.12 -12.26
CA GLU A 162 5.40 -0.90 -11.85
C GLU A 162 6.50 -0.22 -11.04
N THR A 163 6.77 -0.75 -9.85
CA THR A 163 7.81 -0.25 -8.96
C THR A 163 8.75 -1.38 -8.56
N PHE A 164 9.99 -0.98 -8.29
CA PHE A 164 11.03 -1.86 -7.78
C PHE A 164 11.80 -1.12 -6.70
N GLN A 165 12.11 -1.80 -5.62
CA GLN A 165 12.98 -1.28 -4.57
C GLN A 165 14.18 -2.21 -4.39
N ASN A 166 15.36 -1.59 -4.32
CA ASN A 166 16.60 -2.24 -3.92
C ASN A 166 17.18 -1.44 -2.76
N ASP A 167 17.27 -2.05 -1.58
CA ASP A 167 17.64 -1.37 -0.34
C ASP A 167 16.73 -0.13 -0.11
N ASN A 168 17.29 1.08 -0.17
CA ASN A 168 16.57 2.34 0.00
C ASN A 168 16.14 3.00 -1.32
N ARG A 169 16.58 2.46 -2.48
CA ARG A 169 16.34 3.08 -3.77
C ARG A 169 15.04 2.57 -4.37
N ILE A 170 14.11 3.47 -4.65
CA ILE A 170 12.85 3.17 -5.32
C ILE A 170 12.98 3.57 -6.79
N LEU A 171 12.59 2.65 -7.66
CA LEU A 171 12.53 2.83 -9.10
C LEU A 171 11.09 2.69 -9.55
N ILE A 172 10.68 3.55 -10.47
CA ILE A 172 9.38 3.48 -11.14
C ILE A 172 9.60 3.27 -12.64
N LYS A 173 8.78 2.43 -13.24
CA LYS A 173 8.84 2.16 -14.66
C LYS A 173 8.04 3.21 -15.43
N ASP A 174 8.67 3.88 -16.39
CA ASP A 174 7.99 4.80 -17.29
C ASP A 174 7.07 4.02 -18.25
N PRO A 175 5.74 4.25 -18.22
CA PRO A 175 4.80 3.52 -19.07
C PRO A 175 4.96 3.79 -20.57
N VAL A 176 5.67 4.86 -20.96
CA VAL A 176 5.89 5.22 -22.37
C VAL A 176 7.20 4.63 -22.89
N SER A 177 8.28 4.76 -22.14
CA SER A 177 9.62 4.38 -22.59
C SER A 177 10.06 2.98 -22.13
N ASP A 178 9.36 2.37 -21.17
CA ASP A 178 9.68 1.09 -20.53
C ASP A 178 10.99 1.11 -19.71
N TYR A 179 11.60 2.30 -19.55
CA TYR A 179 12.79 2.50 -18.75
C TYR A 179 12.47 2.68 -17.26
N TRP A 180 13.42 2.28 -16.42
CA TRP A 180 13.35 2.51 -14.98
C TRP A 180 13.97 3.85 -14.64
N LEU A 181 13.21 4.65 -13.90
CA LEU A 181 13.60 5.97 -13.41
C LEU A 181 13.65 5.94 -11.88
N GLU A 182 14.62 6.62 -11.30
CA GLU A 182 14.70 6.78 -9.85
C GLU A 182 13.55 7.67 -9.37
N ASN A 183 12.76 7.16 -8.43
CA ASN A 183 11.65 7.86 -7.80
C ASN A 183 12.02 8.14 -6.35
N SER A 184 12.01 9.41 -5.96
CA SER A 184 12.74 9.83 -4.77
C SER A 184 12.04 9.51 -3.45
N ASN A 185 10.72 9.33 -3.37
CA ASN A 185 10.06 9.53 -2.06
C ASN A 185 9.01 8.50 -1.62
N PHE A 186 8.16 7.99 -2.51
CA PHE A 186 7.07 7.08 -2.13
C PHE A 186 6.52 6.28 -3.32
N ALA A 187 6.20 5.01 -3.10
CA ALA A 187 5.52 4.16 -4.05
C ALA A 187 4.29 3.51 -3.42
N VAL A 188 3.10 3.92 -3.87
CA VAL A 188 1.84 3.27 -3.48
C VAL A 188 1.84 1.80 -3.92
N GLY A 189 1.31 0.94 -3.05
CA GLY A 189 1.25 -0.51 -3.25
C GLY A 189 2.57 -1.26 -3.06
N LEU A 190 3.69 -0.57 -2.85
CA LEU A 190 4.99 -1.20 -2.61
C LEU A 190 5.19 -1.49 -1.13
N ILE A 191 5.37 -2.77 -0.78
CA ILE A 191 5.83 -3.16 0.56
C ILE A 191 7.36 -3.24 0.57
N SER A 192 7.98 -2.51 1.51
CA SER A 192 9.43 -2.46 1.67
C SER A 192 10.00 -3.81 2.12
N PRO A 193 11.22 -4.20 1.68
CA PRO A 193 11.90 -5.40 2.19
C PRO A 193 12.12 -5.39 3.71
N LEU A 194 12.18 -4.19 4.31
CA LEU A 194 12.33 -4.03 5.77
C LEU A 194 11.00 -3.92 6.51
N PHE A 195 9.85 -4.08 5.84
CA PHE A 195 8.52 -3.85 6.41
C PHE A 195 8.31 -4.55 7.76
N TRP A 196 8.55 -5.86 7.86
CA TRP A 196 8.36 -6.62 9.10
C TRP A 196 9.34 -6.26 10.23
N ARG A 197 10.43 -5.55 9.91
CA ARG A 197 11.39 -5.02 10.90
C ARG A 197 11.17 -3.54 11.22
N GLY A 198 10.30 -2.86 10.47
CA GLY A 198 9.96 -1.45 10.61
C GLY A 198 8.47 -1.27 10.85
N GLU A 199 7.74 -0.80 9.83
CA GLU A 199 6.31 -0.43 9.93
C GLU A 199 5.41 -1.61 10.33
N GLY A 200 5.67 -2.81 9.81
CA GLY A 200 4.93 -4.02 10.17
C GLY A 200 5.06 -4.38 11.65
N ALA A 201 6.25 -4.20 12.23
CA ALA A 201 6.46 -4.40 13.67
C ALA A 201 5.70 -3.37 14.51
N GLN A 202 5.60 -2.11 14.03
CA GLN A 202 4.79 -1.09 14.69
C GLN A 202 3.30 -1.44 14.65
N ILE A 203 2.79 -1.94 13.51
CA ILE A 203 1.42 -2.44 13.38
C ILE A 203 1.16 -3.60 14.35
N LEU A 204 2.12 -4.50 14.55
CA LEU A 204 2.00 -5.62 15.48
C LEU A 204 2.12 -5.21 16.96
N SER A 205 2.71 -4.05 17.24
CA SER A 205 2.86 -3.53 18.61
C SER A 205 1.60 -2.84 19.17
N LEU A 206 0.56 -2.70 18.36
CA LEU A 206 -0.72 -2.11 18.78
C LEU A 206 -1.40 -3.00 19.84
N PRO A 207 -2.26 -2.44 20.71
CA PRO A 207 -2.91 -3.20 21.78
C PRO A 207 -4.07 -4.05 21.24
N TYR A 208 -3.77 -5.19 20.62
CA TYR A 208 -4.78 -6.11 20.09
C TYR A 208 -5.59 -6.79 21.18
N GLU A 209 -6.88 -6.97 20.89
CA GLU A 209 -7.75 -7.88 21.60
C GLU A 209 -7.92 -9.15 20.76
N VAL A 210 -7.81 -10.33 21.40
CA VAL A 210 -8.10 -11.60 20.72
C VAL A 210 -9.60 -11.75 20.58
N GLN A 211 -10.04 -12.03 19.36
CA GLN A 211 -11.36 -12.60 19.13
C GLN A 211 -11.13 -14.06 18.72
N GLU A 212 -11.59 -15.03 19.54
CA GLU A 212 -11.60 -16.42 19.11
C GLU A 212 -12.39 -16.52 17.80
N VAL A 213 -11.74 -16.94 16.72
CA VAL A 213 -12.43 -17.19 15.45
C VAL A 213 -11.97 -18.51 14.86
N SER A 214 -12.90 -19.44 14.90
CA SER A 214 -13.03 -20.63 14.05
C SER A 214 -12.19 -21.85 14.40
N SER A 215 -12.87 -23.00 14.38
CA SER A 215 -12.36 -24.36 14.54
C SER A 215 -11.40 -24.84 13.44
N GLY A 216 -10.67 -23.92 12.80
CA GLY A 216 -9.87 -24.12 11.60
C GLY A 216 -8.37 -23.90 11.76
N GLY A 217 -7.92 -23.40 12.92
CA GLY A 217 -6.50 -23.22 13.21
C GLY A 217 -5.93 -21.83 12.88
N ASP A 218 -6.78 -20.84 12.66
CA ASP A 218 -6.36 -19.45 12.49
C ASP A 218 -6.69 -18.63 13.75
N LEU A 219 -5.82 -17.68 14.09
CA LEU A 219 -6.01 -16.74 15.19
C LEU A 219 -6.38 -15.37 14.64
N LYS A 220 -7.50 -14.79 15.10
CA LYS A 220 -7.91 -13.43 14.75
C LYS A 220 -7.58 -12.45 15.87
N LEU A 221 -6.75 -11.48 15.55
CA LEU A 221 -6.39 -10.35 16.41
C LEU A 221 -7.06 -9.11 15.87
N SER A 222 -7.68 -8.29 16.72
CA SER A 222 -8.29 -7.03 16.28
C SER A 222 -7.99 -5.88 17.23
N VAL A 223 -7.79 -4.69 16.66
CA VAL A 223 -7.55 -3.45 17.40
C VAL A 223 -8.32 -2.30 16.77
N SER A 224 -8.90 -1.45 17.61
CA SER A 224 -9.60 -0.24 17.20
C SER A 224 -9.04 0.95 17.97
N GLN A 225 -8.52 1.95 17.26
CA GLN A 225 -7.95 3.17 17.84
C GLN A 225 -8.53 4.43 17.19
N LYS A 226 -8.87 5.41 18.03
CA LYS A 226 -9.52 6.64 17.58
C LYS A 226 -8.53 7.61 16.92
N VAL A 227 -7.31 7.67 17.44
CA VAL A 227 -6.20 8.48 16.93
C VAL A 227 -4.99 7.57 17.04
N ALA A 228 -4.48 7.09 15.92
CA ALA A 228 -3.26 6.32 15.92
C ALA A 228 -2.11 7.26 15.54
N ASP A 229 -1.01 7.23 16.28
CA ASP A 229 0.25 7.88 15.90
C ASP A 229 0.95 7.15 14.71
N LEU A 230 0.21 6.32 13.96
CA LEU A 230 0.69 5.69 12.74
C LEU A 230 0.77 6.78 11.66
N THR A 231 1.93 7.41 11.55
CA THR A 231 2.20 8.44 10.53
C THR A 231 2.10 7.88 9.11
N THR A 232 2.20 6.55 8.96
CA THR A 232 1.91 5.80 7.73
C THR A 232 1.23 4.50 8.10
N ILE A 233 0.23 4.12 7.32
CA ILE A 233 -0.11 2.70 7.20
C ILE A 233 0.74 2.20 6.05
N GLY A 234 1.94 1.70 6.37
CA GLY A 234 2.90 1.11 5.44
C GLY A 234 2.32 -0.03 4.56
N LEU A 235 1.10 -0.46 4.87
CA LEU A 235 0.32 -1.36 4.01
C LEU A 235 -0.07 -0.70 2.69
N LEU A 236 -0.21 0.62 2.62
CA LEU A 236 -0.56 1.32 1.37
C LEU A 236 0.63 1.63 0.46
N GLY A 237 1.86 1.47 0.95
CA GLY A 237 3.06 1.82 0.19
C GLY A 237 4.22 2.19 1.10
N GLY A 238 5.43 2.25 0.54
CA GLY A 238 6.68 2.50 1.25
C GLY A 238 7.54 3.57 0.59
N GLY A 239 8.40 4.20 1.40
CA GLY A 239 9.38 5.21 0.99
C GLY A 239 9.97 5.97 2.18
N GLU A 240 11.19 6.47 2.04
CA GLU A 240 11.94 7.11 3.13
C GLU A 240 11.42 8.53 3.46
N ASP A 241 10.82 9.21 2.47
CA ASP A 241 10.32 10.59 2.55
C ASP A 241 8.81 10.68 2.22
N ALA A 242 8.05 9.63 2.58
CA ALA A 242 6.61 9.61 2.38
C ALA A 242 5.96 10.87 3.00
N HIS A 243 5.09 11.55 2.24
CA HIS A 243 4.22 12.56 2.85
C HIS A 243 3.34 11.86 3.89
N PHE A 244 3.58 12.20 5.15
CA PHE A 244 2.84 11.63 6.27
C PHE A 244 1.45 12.26 6.30
N TYR A 245 0.46 11.50 5.87
CA TYR A 245 -0.93 11.90 6.01
C TYR A 245 -1.41 11.58 7.42
N GLU A 246 -2.12 12.53 8.03
CA GLU A 246 -2.78 12.26 9.30
C GLU A 246 -3.89 11.21 9.10
N VAL A 247 -3.91 10.19 9.97
CA VAL A 247 -4.90 9.12 9.96
C VAL A 247 -5.66 9.02 11.27
N ALA A 248 -6.97 8.74 11.16
CA ALA A 248 -7.89 8.58 12.27
C ALA A 248 -8.74 7.32 12.12
N ASN A 249 -9.45 6.94 13.19
CA ASN A 249 -10.42 5.83 13.20
C ASN A 249 -9.85 4.50 12.66
N VAL A 250 -8.63 4.16 13.09
CA VAL A 250 -7.91 2.98 12.63
C VAL A 250 -8.52 1.72 13.26
N ASN A 251 -8.94 0.79 12.42
CA ASN A 251 -9.38 -0.55 12.78
C ASN A 251 -8.52 -1.54 12.00
N ILE A 252 -7.77 -2.38 12.72
CA ILE A 252 -6.90 -3.38 12.11
C ILE A 252 -7.32 -4.75 12.62
N SER A 253 -7.44 -5.71 11.71
CA SER A 253 -7.62 -7.12 12.01
C SER A 253 -6.50 -7.91 11.34
N ILE A 254 -5.87 -8.80 12.09
CA ILE A 254 -4.79 -9.66 11.59
C ILE A 254 -5.22 -11.11 11.77
N ILE A 255 -5.07 -11.90 10.70
CA ILE A 255 -5.23 -13.34 10.74
C ILE A 255 -3.86 -13.99 10.74
N VAL A 256 -3.60 -14.82 11.75
CA VAL A 256 -2.32 -15.51 11.97
C VAL A 256 -2.55 -17.03 11.90
N ASP A 257 -1.72 -17.75 11.16
CA ASP A 257 -1.70 -19.23 11.14
C ASP A 257 -1.15 -19.76 12.48
N GLU A 258 -1.87 -20.69 13.12
CA GLU A 258 -1.49 -21.20 14.45
C GLU A 258 -0.19 -22.03 14.46
N ASN A 259 0.25 -22.56 13.30
CA ASN A 259 1.34 -23.52 13.24
C ASN A 259 2.71 -22.84 13.12
N ASP A 260 2.81 -21.79 12.32
CA ASP A 260 4.06 -21.07 12.04
C ASP A 260 4.03 -19.59 12.48
N LEU A 261 2.89 -19.14 13.03
CA LEU A 261 2.67 -17.77 13.48
C LEU A 261 2.90 -16.73 12.37
N ARG A 262 2.63 -17.12 11.12
CA ARG A 262 2.68 -16.21 9.98
C ARG A 262 1.35 -15.53 9.76
N ILE A 263 1.42 -14.32 9.24
CA ILE A 263 0.24 -13.51 8.96
C ILE A 263 -0.32 -13.93 7.60
N ALA A 264 -1.54 -14.45 7.57
CA ALA A 264 -2.22 -14.80 6.32
C ALA A 264 -2.73 -13.54 5.61
N HIS A 265 -3.40 -12.64 6.34
CA HIS A 265 -3.81 -11.34 5.83
C HIS A 265 -4.03 -10.32 6.95
N ILE A 266 -3.97 -9.04 6.58
CA ILE A 266 -4.29 -7.88 7.41
C ILE A 266 -5.45 -7.13 6.75
N ASP A 267 -6.55 -6.96 7.47
CA ASP A 267 -7.60 -6.02 7.12
C ASP A 267 -7.36 -4.71 7.86
N ALA A 268 -7.36 -3.59 7.14
CA ALA A 268 -7.21 -2.26 7.71
C ALA A 268 -8.32 -1.33 7.21
N GLN A 269 -8.97 -0.63 8.13
CA GLN A 269 -9.91 0.44 7.85
C GLN A 269 -9.51 1.69 8.62
N PHE A 270 -9.45 2.83 7.96
CA PHE A 270 -9.00 4.09 8.56
C PHE A 270 -9.45 5.28 7.72
N THR A 271 -9.36 6.46 8.30
CA THR A 271 -9.66 7.73 7.65
C THR A 271 -8.37 8.49 7.42
N ILE A 272 -8.05 8.83 6.18
CA ILE A 272 -7.01 9.80 5.84
C ILE A 272 -7.64 11.19 5.88
N ILE A 273 -7.14 12.07 6.76
CA ILE A 273 -7.71 13.41 6.96
C ILE A 273 -7.57 14.25 5.68
N GLU A 274 -6.40 14.21 5.05
CA GLU A 274 -6.10 14.91 3.80
C GLU A 274 -6.36 14.00 2.58
N GLY A 275 -7.53 13.36 2.55
CA GLY A 275 -7.89 12.34 1.55
C GLY A 275 -7.79 12.82 0.09
N GLY A 276 -8.22 14.04 -0.19
CA GLY A 276 -8.07 14.65 -1.52
C GLY A 276 -6.60 14.79 -1.95
N LEU A 277 -5.72 15.20 -1.02
CA LEU A 277 -4.28 15.33 -1.27
C LEU A 277 -3.61 13.96 -1.45
N PHE A 278 -4.05 12.95 -0.69
CA PHE A 278 -3.66 11.56 -0.92
C PHE A 278 -4.04 11.11 -2.33
N ALA A 279 -5.29 11.33 -2.74
CA ALA A 279 -5.73 10.94 -4.08
C ALA A 279 -4.97 11.68 -5.19
N SER A 280 -4.67 12.97 -5.04
CA SER A 280 -3.94 13.72 -6.07
C SER A 280 -2.46 13.40 -6.14
N GLU A 281 -1.75 13.47 -5.01
CA GLU A 281 -0.29 13.39 -4.98
C GLU A 281 0.20 11.94 -4.94
N THR A 282 -0.52 11.04 -4.27
CA THR A 282 -0.10 9.65 -4.10
C THR A 282 -0.68 8.74 -5.18
N LEU A 283 -1.97 8.87 -5.51
CA LEU A 283 -2.61 8.01 -6.51
C LEU A 283 -2.52 8.56 -7.94
N GLY A 284 -1.99 9.78 -8.12
CA GLY A 284 -1.91 10.43 -9.43
C GLY A 284 -3.27 10.82 -10.01
N LEU A 285 -4.25 11.14 -9.15
CA LEU A 285 -5.61 11.56 -9.53
C LEU A 285 -5.82 13.05 -9.22
N PRO A 286 -5.20 13.98 -9.97
CA PRO A 286 -5.16 15.41 -9.62
C PRO A 286 -6.54 16.07 -9.51
N GLY A 287 -7.54 15.52 -10.21
CA GLY A 287 -8.93 15.99 -10.15
C GLY A 287 -9.63 15.78 -8.80
N LEU A 288 -9.02 15.04 -7.87
CA LEU A 288 -9.56 14.75 -6.54
C LEU A 288 -8.92 15.59 -5.42
N SER A 289 -7.92 16.42 -5.73
CA SER A 289 -7.17 17.26 -4.77
C SER A 289 -8.04 18.13 -3.85
N GLY A 290 -9.20 18.59 -4.34
CA GLY A 290 -10.11 19.45 -3.58
C GLY A 290 -11.09 18.72 -2.67
N LEU A 291 -11.01 17.39 -2.58
CA LEU A 291 -11.90 16.58 -1.75
C LEU A 291 -11.40 16.50 -0.30
N GLY A 292 -12.33 16.21 0.61
CA GLY A 292 -12.05 16.14 2.05
C GLY A 292 -11.35 14.84 2.46
N GLU A 293 -11.79 14.29 3.58
CA GLU A 293 -11.28 13.04 4.13
C GLU A 293 -11.53 11.85 3.18
N ALA A 294 -10.68 10.83 3.27
CA ALA A 294 -10.85 9.56 2.57
C ALA A 294 -11.00 8.42 3.57
N GLU A 295 -12.12 7.71 3.51
CA GLU A 295 -12.31 6.44 4.22
C GLU A 295 -11.65 5.33 3.40
N VAL A 296 -10.57 4.76 3.91
CA VAL A 296 -9.83 3.67 3.27
C VAL A 296 -10.17 2.35 3.93
N ALA A 297 -10.47 1.34 3.12
CA ALA A 297 -10.61 -0.04 3.55
C ALA A 297 -9.78 -0.93 2.61
N VAL A 298 -8.79 -1.64 3.15
CA VAL A 298 -7.89 -2.52 2.39
C VAL A 298 -7.69 -3.83 3.12
N THR A 299 -7.49 -4.89 2.34
CA THR A 299 -7.02 -6.20 2.79
C THR A 299 -5.69 -6.47 2.11
N VAL A 300 -4.66 -6.79 2.89
CA VAL A 300 -3.36 -7.24 2.38
C VAL A 300 -3.18 -8.70 2.74
N SER A 301 -3.21 -9.58 1.74
CA SER A 301 -2.95 -11.01 1.89
C SER A 301 -1.50 -11.31 1.61
N PHE A 302 -0.91 -12.21 2.39
CA PHE A 302 0.47 -12.64 2.24
C PHE A 302 0.53 -14.15 1.98
N SER A 303 1.48 -14.58 1.15
CA SER A 303 1.60 -15.97 0.73
C SER A 303 3.03 -16.29 0.26
N ASP A 304 3.28 -17.56 -0.07
CA ASP A 304 4.54 -18.00 -0.69
C ASP A 304 5.80 -17.60 0.12
N TYR A 305 5.71 -17.70 1.45
CA TYR A 305 6.81 -17.41 2.35
C TYR A 305 8.02 -18.31 2.12
N ASP A 306 9.22 -17.75 2.29
CA ASP A 306 10.54 -18.42 2.17
C ASP A 306 10.81 -19.10 0.83
N LEU A 307 10.06 -18.73 -0.22
CA LEU A 307 10.36 -19.17 -1.58
C LEU A 307 11.42 -18.29 -2.23
N ILE A 308 12.08 -18.85 -3.25
CA ILE A 308 13.02 -18.12 -4.10
C ILE A 308 12.24 -17.66 -5.34
N PHE A 309 12.29 -16.36 -5.61
CA PHE A 309 11.61 -15.68 -6.72
C PHE A 309 12.58 -15.14 -7.78
N ASP A 310 13.88 -15.11 -7.50
CA ASP A 310 14.94 -14.64 -8.40
C ASP A 310 14.73 -13.18 -8.86
N LEU A 311 14.47 -12.26 -7.91
CA LEU A 311 14.27 -10.85 -8.23
C LEU A 311 15.57 -10.18 -8.71
N THR A 312 15.57 -9.73 -9.96
CA THR A 312 16.69 -9.01 -10.56
C THR A 312 16.51 -7.50 -10.45
N VAL A 313 17.53 -6.80 -9.96
CA VAL A 313 17.56 -5.33 -9.95
C VAL A 313 17.54 -4.81 -11.41
N PRO A 314 16.58 -3.96 -11.78
CA PRO A 314 16.50 -3.45 -13.14
C PRO A 314 17.62 -2.44 -13.44
N GLU A 315 18.00 -2.36 -14.72
CA GLU A 315 18.95 -1.36 -15.20
C GLU A 315 18.28 0.02 -15.30
N ILE A 316 18.96 1.05 -14.80
CA ILE A 316 18.52 2.45 -14.86
C ILE A 316 19.07 3.07 -16.14
N SER A 317 18.24 3.85 -16.85
CA SER A 317 18.65 4.58 -18.07
C SER A 317 19.26 5.95 -17.77
#